data_AF-A0A351R9E1-F1
#
_entry.id   AF-A0A351R9E1-F1
#
_cell.length_a   1.000
_cell.length_b   1.000
_cell.length_c   1.000
_cell.angle_alpha   90.00
_cell.angle_beta   90.00
_cell.angle_gamma   90.00
#
_symmetry.space_group_name_H-M   'P 1'
#
loop_
_entity.id
_entity.type
_entity.pdbx_description
1 polymer ?
#
loop_
_entity_poly.entity_id
_entity_poly.type
_entity_poly.pdbx_seq_one_letter_code
_entity_poly.pdbx_strand_id
1 'polypeptide(L)'
;HRLAYRRTNHGNLHVRGYKEKGSINTPLELAIQNQIDRFSLAIDAINRIPSLQKIGGHVQEQLRNRQIECCRYAYEHGVDLPEEDEWTWKH
;
A
#
# COMPACT_ATOMS: atom_id res chain seq x y z
N HIS A 1 -8.73 -6.77 -17.20
CA HIS A 1 -9.24 -5.42 -16.89
C HIS A 1 -10.07 -4.86 -18.03
N ARG A 2 -11.27 -4.29 -17.75
CA ARG A 2 -12.26 -3.92 -18.77
C ARG A 2 -11.76 -2.90 -19.80
N LEU A 3 -10.98 -1.90 -19.39
CA LEU A 3 -10.44 -0.88 -20.31
C LEU A 3 -9.19 -1.35 -21.06
N ALA A 4 -8.45 -2.30 -20.50
CA ALA A 4 -7.19 -2.80 -21.07
C ALA A 4 -7.33 -4.16 -21.77
N TYR A 5 -8.54 -4.71 -21.93
CA TYR A 5 -8.74 -6.11 -22.34
C TYR A 5 -8.15 -6.48 -23.71
N ARG A 6 -7.96 -5.50 -24.61
CA ARG A 6 -7.31 -5.70 -25.92
C ARG A 6 -5.85 -5.27 -25.96
N ARG A 7 -5.28 -4.82 -24.83
CA ARG A 7 -3.88 -4.41 -24.76
C ARG A 7 -3.00 -5.63 -24.53
N THR A 8 -1.87 -5.67 -25.23
CA THR A 8 -0.79 -6.62 -24.94
C THR A 8 -0.43 -6.54 -23.46
N ASN A 9 -0.14 -7.68 -22.83
CA ASN A 9 0.24 -7.79 -21.42
C ASN A 9 -0.87 -7.48 -20.38
N HIS A 10 -2.14 -7.30 -20.78
CA HIS A 10 -3.21 -6.95 -19.82
C HIS A 10 -3.48 -8.03 -18.76
N GLY A 11 -3.08 -9.29 -19.00
CA GLY A 11 -3.16 -10.37 -18.02
C GLY A 11 -2.23 -10.18 -16.82
N ASN A 12 -1.13 -9.43 -17.01
CA ASN A 12 -0.17 -9.10 -15.95
C ASN A 12 -0.46 -7.76 -15.25
N LEU A 13 -1.55 -7.09 -15.63
CA LEU A 13 -1.99 -5.90 -14.92
C LEU A 13 -2.66 -6.29 -13.61
N HIS A 14 -2.23 -5.68 -12.52
CA HIS A 14 -2.88 -5.76 -11.23
C HIS A 14 -3.30 -4.36 -10.82
N VAL A 15 -4.62 -4.14 -10.80
CA VAL A 15 -5.17 -2.80 -10.59
C VAL A 15 -5.52 -2.64 -9.12
N ARG A 16 -5.03 -1.55 -8.54
CA ARG A 16 -5.46 -0.99 -7.27
C ARG A 16 -6.19 0.31 -7.54
N GLY A 17 -7.19 0.59 -6.71
CA GLY A 17 -8.04 1.75 -6.84
C GLY A 17 -8.90 1.89 -5.61
N TYR A 18 -9.72 2.93 -5.61
CA TYR A 18 -10.66 3.19 -4.52
C TYR A 18 -11.63 2.02 -4.32
N LYS A 19 -11.89 1.66 -3.06
CA LYS A 19 -12.74 0.53 -2.64
C LYS A 19 -13.92 0.99 -1.78
N GLU A 20 -14.31 2.25 -1.88
CA GLU A 20 -15.42 2.82 -1.08
C GLU A 20 -15.18 2.70 0.42
N LYS A 21 -13.91 2.80 0.84
CA LYS A 21 -13.52 2.86 2.24
C LYS A 21 -13.05 4.26 2.58
N GLY A 22 -13.67 4.88 3.57
CA GLY A 22 -13.28 6.19 4.08
C GLY A 22 -14.35 6.85 4.94
N SER A 23 -13.89 7.72 5.82
CA SER A 23 -14.63 8.62 6.69
C SER A 23 -13.80 9.90 6.86
N ILE A 24 -13.86 10.54 8.03
CA ILE A 24 -12.84 11.48 8.48
C ILE A 24 -11.61 10.65 8.84
N ASN A 25 -10.61 10.68 7.97
CA ASN A 25 -9.34 9.95 8.10
C ASN A 25 -8.19 10.87 7.75
N THR A 26 -6.99 10.53 8.22
CA THR A 26 -5.77 11.13 7.69
C THR A 26 -5.51 10.62 6.26
N PRO A 27 -4.72 11.35 5.44
CA PRO A 27 -4.41 10.92 4.08
C PRO A 27 -3.83 9.50 3.97
N LEU A 28 -2.84 9.14 4.79
CA LEU A 28 -2.23 7.81 4.74
C LEU A 28 -3.19 6.73 5.25
N GLU A 29 -3.96 7.00 6.31
CA GLU A 29 -4.97 6.05 6.81
C GLU A 29 -6.00 5.73 5.71
N LEU A 30 -6.51 6.75 5.02
CA LEU A 30 -7.45 6.57 3.91
C LEU A 30 -6.83 5.72 2.79
N ALA A 31 -5.56 5.94 2.46
CA ALA A 31 -4.84 5.15 1.47
C ALA A 31 -4.66 3.68 1.91
N ILE A 32 -4.34 3.45 3.18
CA ILE A 32 -4.21 2.10 3.78
C ILE A 32 -5.54 1.36 3.72
N GLN A 33 -6.65 2.01 4.11
CA GLN A 33 -7.98 1.39 4.06
C GLN A 33 -8.36 0.95 2.64
N ASN A 34 -7.98 1.72 1.62
CA ASN A 34 -8.20 1.39 0.22
C ASN A 34 -7.14 0.44 -0.38
N GLN A 35 -6.08 0.13 0.37
CA GLN A 35 -4.94 -0.69 -0.07
C GLN A 35 -4.25 -0.11 -1.31
N ILE A 36 -4.15 1.22 -1.35
CA ILE A 36 -3.43 2.00 -2.37
C ILE A 36 -2.18 2.69 -1.77
N ASP A 37 -1.90 2.46 -0.49
CA ASP A 37 -0.72 2.95 0.21
C ASP A 37 0.57 2.24 -0.24
N ARG A 38 1.72 2.88 0.03
CA ARG A 38 3.04 2.38 -0.35
C ARG A 38 3.34 0.98 0.21
N PHE A 39 2.84 0.63 1.39
CA PHE A 39 3.11 -0.66 2.02
C PHE A 39 2.30 -1.77 1.34
N SER A 40 1.00 -1.56 1.10
CA SER A 40 0.17 -2.49 0.33
C SER A 40 0.72 -2.74 -1.08
N LEU A 41 1.18 -1.69 -1.75
CA LEU A 41 1.77 -1.79 -3.09
C LEU A 41 3.09 -2.57 -3.07
N ALA A 42 3.95 -2.36 -2.08
CA ALA A 42 5.18 -3.14 -1.92
C ALA A 42 4.90 -4.61 -1.61
N ILE A 43 3.96 -4.91 -0.71
CA ILE A 43 3.52 -6.29 -0.41
C ILE A 43 3.00 -6.96 -1.69
N ASP A 44 2.22 -6.23 -2.50
CA ASP A 44 1.71 -6.72 -3.76
C ASP A 44 2.79 -7.08 -4.77
N ALA A 45 3.83 -6.25 -4.86
CA ALA A 45 4.98 -6.51 -5.71
C ALA A 45 5.72 -7.77 -5.25
N ILE A 46 6.00 -7.90 -3.94
CA ILE A 46 6.64 -9.09 -3.36
C ILE A 46 5.83 -10.35 -3.68
N ASN A 47 4.51 -10.29 -3.51
CA ASN A 47 3.62 -11.43 -3.77
C ASN A 47 3.51 -11.81 -5.25
N ARG A 48 3.96 -10.98 -6.18
CA ARG A 48 3.79 -11.23 -7.63
C ARG A 48 5.09 -11.50 -8.36
N ILE A 49 6.22 -11.09 -7.78
CA ILE A 49 7.54 -11.35 -8.33
C ILE A 49 8.03 -12.71 -7.81
N PRO A 50 8.16 -13.75 -8.66
CA PRO A 50 8.43 -15.12 -8.22
C PRO A 50 9.72 -15.27 -7.40
N SER A 51 10.75 -14.47 -7.70
CA SER A 51 12.01 -14.47 -6.95
C SER A 51 11.87 -13.88 -5.54
N LEU A 52 10.93 -12.96 -5.32
CA LEU A 52 10.71 -12.31 -4.04
C LEU A 52 9.75 -13.08 -3.14
N GLN A 53 8.81 -13.84 -3.70
CA GLN A 53 7.83 -14.62 -2.91
C GLN A 53 8.51 -15.53 -1.87
N LYS A 54 9.65 -16.15 -2.21
CA LYS A 54 10.35 -17.11 -1.34
C LYS A 54 11.09 -16.46 -0.18
N ILE A 55 11.46 -15.18 -0.30
CA ILE A 55 12.35 -14.49 0.64
C ILE A 55 11.70 -13.27 1.31
N GLY A 56 10.58 -12.79 0.78
CA GLY A 56 9.96 -11.53 1.17
C GLY A 56 9.03 -11.62 2.39
N GLY A 57 8.83 -12.80 2.97
CA GLY A 57 7.88 -13.00 4.07
C GLY A 57 8.13 -12.06 5.26
N HIS A 58 9.39 -11.94 5.68
CA HIS A 58 9.77 -11.04 6.79
C HIS A 58 9.51 -9.56 6.46
N VAL A 59 9.83 -9.14 5.23
CA VAL A 59 9.58 -7.75 4.79
C VAL A 59 8.07 -7.46 4.75
N GLN A 60 7.26 -8.41 4.28
CA GLN A 60 5.80 -8.22 4.31
C GLN A 60 5.24 -8.07 5.72
N GLU A 61 5.78 -8.80 6.69
CA GLU A 61 5.40 -8.66 8.10
C GLU A 61 5.76 -7.27 8.62
N GLN A 62 6.98 -6.78 8.36
CA GLN A 62 7.39 -5.43 8.73
C GLN A 62 6.47 -4.36 8.11
N LEU A 63 6.14 -4.51 6.83
CA LEU A 63 5.24 -3.59 6.12
C LEU A 63 3.82 -3.57 6.72
N ARG A 64 3.29 -4.74 7.12
CA ARG A 64 2.00 -4.82 7.83
C ARG A 64 2.06 -4.19 9.22
N ASN A 65 3.13 -4.44 9.96
CA ASN A 65 3.34 -3.82 11.27
C ASN A 65 3.41 -2.30 11.14
N ARG A 66 4.05 -1.80 10.08
CA ARG A 66 4.10 -0.36 9.80
C ARG A 66 2.74 0.23 9.46
N GLN A 67 1.89 -0.48 8.70
CA GLN A 67 0.50 -0.06 8.48
C GLN A 67 -0.26 0.07 9.80
N ILE A 68 -0.12 -0.91 10.70
CA ILE A 68 -0.77 -0.89 12.02
C ILE A 68 -0.30 0.30 12.84
N GLU A 69 1.00 0.57 12.87
CA GLU A 69 1.58 1.69 13.58
C GLU A 69 1.07 3.04 13.05
N CYS A 70 1.06 3.23 11.73
CA CYS A 70 0.56 4.45 11.10
C CYS A 70 -0.92 4.68 11.43
N CYS A 71 -1.76 3.65 11.31
CA CYS A 71 -3.18 3.75 11.66
C CYS A 71 -3.36 4.07 13.15
N ARG A 72 -2.60 3.41 14.05
CA ARG A 72 -2.67 3.69 15.48
C ARG A 72 -2.30 5.14 15.79
N TYR A 73 -1.22 5.64 15.18
CA TYR A 73 -0.79 7.02 15.35
C TYR A 73 -1.83 8.03 14.85
N ALA A 74 -2.42 7.77 13.67
CA ALA A 74 -3.51 8.58 13.14
C ALA A 74 -4.73 8.63 14.06
N TYR A 75 -5.12 7.51 14.67
CA TYR A 75 -6.22 7.48 15.65
C TYR A 75 -5.91 8.24 16.94
N GLU A 76 -4.66 8.17 17.41
CA GLU A 76 -4.25 8.80 18.67
C GLU A 76 -4.02 10.31 18.52
N HIS A 77 -3.44 10.74 17.40
CA HIS A 77 -2.96 12.12 17.22
C HIS A 77 -3.71 12.92 16.15
N GLY A 78 -4.55 12.27 15.34
CA GLY A 78 -5.33 12.93 14.27
C GLY A 78 -4.49 13.41 13.08
N VAL A 79 -3.22 13.00 13.00
CA VAL A 79 -2.29 13.33 11.92
C VAL A 79 -1.50 12.08 11.52
N ASP A 80 -0.94 12.07 10.32
CA ASP A 80 -0.09 10.96 9.86
C ASP A 80 1.21 10.90 10.66
N LEU A 81 1.80 9.71 10.72
CA LEU A 81 3.06 9.47 11.42
C LEU A 81 4.17 10.33 10.77
N PRO A 82 4.91 11.17 11.52
CA PRO A 82 5.84 12.14 10.94
C PRO A 82 6.88 11.52 10.01
N GLU A 83 7.43 10.37 10.37
CA GLU A 83 8.41 9.65 9.54
C GLU A 83 7.89 9.26 8.15
N GLU A 84 6.58 9.02 8.02
CA GLU A 84 5.96 8.67 6.73
C GLU A 84 5.55 9.90 5.93
N ASP A 85 5.14 10.96 6.62
CA ASP A 85 4.74 12.25 6.04
C ASP A 85 5.96 13.04 5.52
N GLU A 86 7.09 12.98 6.24
CA GLU A 86 8.36 13.62 5.87
C GLU A 86 9.15 12.83 4.81
N TRP A 87 8.63 11.69 4.34
CA TRP A 87 9.31 10.89 3.34
C TRP A 87 9.47 11.65 2.02
N THR A 88 10.69 11.63 1.50
CA THR A 88 11.03 12.24 0.21
C THR A 88 11.80 11.26 -0.66
N TRP A 89 11.69 11.45 -1.97
CA TRP A 89 12.51 10.71 -2.92
C TRP A 89 13.98 11.17 -2.82
N LYS A 90 14.90 10.22 -2.67
CA LYS A 90 16.34 10.52 -2.71
C LYS A 90 16.78 10.61 -4.16
N HIS A 91 17.34 11.75 -4.54
CA HIS A 91 17.91 12.00 -5.86
C HIS A 91 19.32 11.44 -5.98
#